data_AF-A0A523K0L9-F1
#
_entry.id   AF-A0A523K0L9-F1
#
_cell.length_a   1.000
_cell.length_b   1.000
_cell.length_c   1.000
_cell.angle_alpha   90.00
_cell.angle_beta   90.00
_cell.angle_gamma   90.00
#
_symmetry.space_group_name_H-M   'P 1'
#
loop_
_entity.id
_entity.type
_entity.pdbx_description
1 polymer ?
#
loop_
_entity_poly.entity_id
_entity_poly.type
_entity_poly.pdbx_seq_one_letter_code
_entity_poly.pdbx_strand_id
1 'polypeptide(L)'
;MPPLPEGLVAFVKRDCPTCLLVEPVLVQLAKQAPLTVFSQDDPEFPDGVDSVDDSSLEKSWHHQIDTVPTLLRVKDGVEVERRLGWHREEWQATSGIDGLGPGLPDWRPGCGSLSVDPNLTSELAVRFGASTLRSRRVELAEAEDEMEAMFDRGWSDGLPLVAPTEARVLAMLEATTRSADETVAVVPPDLVDCTVEKIAINAVMAGCKPEYLPVVIAALEAACTDEFNMHGLLATTMPAGPVIIVNGPIRRRIGMNSGNNVFGQGNRANSTIGRALQLVIRNVGGGRPGEVDRAAHGNPGKLSFCFAEDEEGSPWEPLSVTLGKDAGVDTVTLFPGEGPRCIVDQLSRDPDSLARSFAVNLRTLHHPKLALAFDCMLAIGPEHSRIFRQAGWSKQRLLDRLGELLQIPGSELVRGADGIAEGLPAGVKSATLPKFLPGGLLLVHCGGGAGLFSAMIGGWVRGSLGSQPVIREIRP
;
A
#
# COMPACT_ATOMS: atom_id res chain seq x y z
N MET A 1 -26.61 12.77 -18.20
CA MET A 1 -25.86 12.68 -19.48
C MET A 1 -26.28 13.86 -20.33
N PRO A 2 -25.34 14.70 -20.79
CA PRO A 2 -25.66 15.81 -21.68
C PRO A 2 -26.36 15.29 -22.95
N PRO A 3 -27.37 15.99 -23.49
CA PRO A 3 -28.01 15.55 -24.73
C PRO A 3 -27.05 15.70 -25.92
N LEU A 4 -27.14 14.75 -26.88
CA LEU A 4 -26.55 14.89 -28.21
C LEU A 4 -27.56 15.56 -29.15
N PRO A 5 -27.11 16.39 -30.10
CA PRO A 5 -27.97 16.96 -31.13
C PRO A 5 -28.40 15.89 -32.14
N GLU A 6 -29.57 16.10 -32.74
CA GLU A 6 -30.11 15.25 -33.82
C GLU A 6 -29.21 15.23 -35.06
N GLY A 7 -29.14 14.07 -35.73
CA GLY A 7 -28.42 13.93 -37.00
C GLY A 7 -27.03 13.29 -36.82
N LEU A 8 -26.03 13.83 -37.52
CA LEU A 8 -24.66 13.34 -37.44
C LEU A 8 -23.90 14.11 -36.38
N VAL A 9 -23.12 13.39 -35.56
CA VAL A 9 -22.25 13.99 -34.55
C VAL A 9 -20.85 13.43 -34.72
N ALA A 10 -19.86 14.30 -34.90
CA ALA A 10 -18.46 13.90 -34.97
C ALA A 10 -17.70 14.38 -33.72
N PHE A 11 -16.88 13.52 -33.14
CA PHE A 11 -15.89 13.88 -32.11
C PHE A 11 -14.50 13.83 -32.71
N VAL A 12 -13.74 14.91 -32.59
CA VAL A 12 -12.44 15.07 -33.24
C VAL A 12 -11.44 15.78 -32.32
N LYS A 13 -10.16 15.72 -32.69
CA LYS A 13 -9.09 16.52 -32.06
C LYS A 13 -8.04 16.88 -33.11
N ARG A 14 -7.49 18.09 -33.05
CA ARG A 14 -6.51 18.61 -34.01
C ARG A 14 -5.20 17.84 -33.98
N ASP A 15 -4.78 17.36 -32.80
CA ASP A 15 -3.57 16.54 -32.65
C ASP A 15 -3.69 15.12 -33.26
N CYS A 16 -4.86 14.71 -33.73
CA CYS A 16 -5.05 13.42 -34.40
C CYS A 16 -4.79 13.51 -35.91
N PRO A 17 -3.78 12.80 -36.46
CA PRO A 17 -3.50 12.81 -37.90
C PRO A 17 -4.68 12.34 -38.76
N THR A 18 -5.47 11.40 -38.25
CA THR A 18 -6.67 10.92 -38.95
C THR A 18 -7.78 11.97 -38.94
N CYS A 19 -7.93 12.76 -37.87
CA CYS A 19 -8.88 13.89 -37.85
C CYS A 19 -8.50 14.95 -38.89
N LEU A 20 -7.21 15.32 -38.97
CA LEU A 20 -6.69 16.23 -39.99
C LEU A 20 -6.95 15.69 -41.42
N LEU A 21 -6.77 14.38 -41.64
CA LEU A 21 -7.03 13.76 -42.94
C LEU A 21 -8.51 13.84 -43.36
N VAL A 22 -9.44 13.65 -42.41
CA VAL A 22 -10.89 13.63 -42.71
C VAL A 22 -11.56 15.00 -42.63
N GLU A 23 -10.83 16.08 -42.34
CA GLU A 23 -11.34 17.44 -42.31
C GLU A 23 -12.13 17.83 -43.58
N PRO A 24 -11.66 17.55 -44.82
CA PRO A 24 -12.46 17.78 -46.03
C PRO A 24 -13.76 16.97 -46.07
N VAL A 25 -13.78 15.79 -45.44
CA VAL A 25 -14.98 14.94 -45.33
C VAL A 25 -15.99 15.58 -44.39
N LEU A 26 -15.55 16.14 -43.26
CA LEU A 26 -16.42 16.84 -42.31
C LEU A 26 -17.07 18.06 -42.98
N VAL A 27 -16.30 18.82 -43.77
CA VAL A 27 -16.84 19.93 -44.59
C VAL A 27 -17.87 19.43 -45.62
N GLN A 28 -17.60 18.29 -46.26
CA GLN A 28 -18.53 17.67 -47.23
C GLN A 28 -19.83 17.19 -46.56
N LEU A 29 -19.74 16.62 -45.36
CA LEU A 29 -20.88 16.18 -44.55
C LEU A 29 -21.72 17.36 -44.08
N ALA A 30 -21.09 18.40 -43.51
CA ALA A 30 -21.79 19.60 -43.03
C ALA A 30 -22.62 20.31 -44.10
N LYS A 31 -22.22 20.22 -45.38
CA LYS A 31 -22.96 20.78 -46.52
C LYS A 31 -24.18 19.96 -46.94
N GLN A 32 -24.24 18.68 -46.57
CA GLN A 32 -25.22 17.73 -47.11
C GLN A 32 -26.14 17.12 -46.04
N ALA A 33 -25.77 17.21 -44.76
CA ALA A 33 -26.57 16.74 -43.64
C ALA A 33 -26.34 17.63 -42.41
N PRO A 34 -27.29 17.68 -41.46
CA PRO A 34 -27.06 18.25 -40.14
C PRO A 34 -25.90 17.51 -39.47
N LEU A 35 -24.78 18.21 -39.28
CA LEU A 35 -23.58 17.72 -38.61
C LEU A 35 -23.25 18.65 -37.45
N THR A 36 -23.01 18.08 -36.27
CA THR A 36 -22.35 18.78 -35.16
C THR A 36 -20.97 18.17 -34.95
N VAL A 37 -19.94 19.01 -34.82
CA VAL A 37 -18.57 18.56 -34.56
C VAL A 37 -18.15 19.01 -33.17
N PHE A 38 -17.76 18.10 -32.29
CA PHE A 38 -17.14 18.40 -30.99
C PHE A 38 -15.63 18.28 -31.10
N SER A 39 -14.89 19.31 -30.65
CA SER A 39 -13.43 19.33 -30.71
C SER A 39 -12.82 19.30 -29.31
N GLN A 40 -11.88 18.36 -29.08
CA GLN A 40 -11.35 18.06 -27.74
C GLN A 40 -10.15 18.91 -27.31
N ASP A 41 -9.44 19.55 -28.23
CA ASP A 41 -8.16 20.23 -27.97
C ASP A 41 -8.09 21.63 -28.59
N ASP A 42 -8.80 21.85 -29.69
CA ASP A 42 -8.84 23.12 -30.40
C ASP A 42 -10.29 23.48 -30.80
N PRO A 43 -10.92 24.47 -30.13
CA PRO A 43 -12.28 24.90 -30.43
C PRO A 43 -12.48 25.47 -31.84
N GLU A 44 -11.41 25.78 -32.57
CA GLU A 44 -11.50 26.28 -33.96
C GLU A 44 -11.35 25.15 -35.00
N PHE A 45 -10.97 23.94 -34.59
CA PHE A 45 -10.86 22.79 -35.47
C PHE A 45 -12.22 22.06 -35.61
N PRO A 46 -12.60 21.56 -36.80
CA PRO A 46 -11.91 21.63 -38.10
C PRO A 46 -12.21 22.90 -38.92
N ASP A 47 -11.26 23.31 -39.77
CA ASP A 47 -11.39 24.46 -40.66
C ASP A 47 -12.58 24.28 -41.61
N GLY A 48 -13.49 25.27 -41.61
CA GLY A 48 -14.63 25.31 -42.53
C GLY A 48 -15.87 24.54 -42.07
N VAL A 49 -15.89 24.04 -40.83
CA VAL A 49 -17.11 23.57 -40.14
C VAL A 49 -17.15 24.20 -38.75
N ASP A 50 -18.29 24.78 -38.37
CA ASP A 50 -18.47 25.25 -37.00
C ASP A 50 -18.39 24.06 -36.04
N SER A 51 -17.49 24.14 -35.06
CA SER A 51 -17.36 23.13 -34.01
C SER A 51 -17.81 23.64 -32.65
N VAL A 52 -18.11 22.69 -31.78
CA VAL A 52 -18.46 22.91 -30.39
C VAL A 52 -17.24 22.58 -29.54
N ASP A 53 -16.86 23.52 -28.68
CA ASP A 53 -15.77 23.36 -27.72
C ASP A 53 -16.09 22.22 -26.75
N ASP A 54 -15.27 21.17 -26.80
CA ASP A 54 -15.26 20.07 -25.84
C ASP A 54 -13.86 19.91 -25.21
N SER A 55 -13.12 21.02 -25.06
CA SER A 55 -11.83 21.05 -24.34
C SER A 55 -11.95 20.69 -22.86
N SER A 56 -13.16 20.84 -22.29
CA SER A 56 -13.48 20.32 -20.96
C SER A 56 -13.64 18.80 -20.93
N LEU A 57 -13.81 18.16 -22.09
CA LEU A 57 -14.07 16.74 -22.33
C LEU A 57 -15.39 16.23 -21.73
N GLU A 58 -16.31 17.11 -21.33
CA GLU A 58 -17.60 16.73 -20.75
C GLU A 58 -18.41 15.85 -21.70
N LYS A 59 -18.52 16.24 -22.98
CA LYS A 59 -19.30 15.49 -23.98
C LYS A 59 -18.60 14.19 -24.32
N SER A 60 -17.30 14.25 -24.60
CA SER A 60 -16.49 13.07 -24.90
C SER A 60 -16.53 12.03 -23.78
N TRP A 61 -16.46 12.46 -22.51
CA TRP A 61 -16.55 11.59 -21.34
C TRP A 61 -17.93 10.95 -21.20
N HIS A 62 -19.00 11.75 -21.19
CA HIS A 62 -20.35 11.25 -20.96
C HIS A 62 -20.87 10.32 -22.06
N HIS A 63 -20.38 10.49 -23.29
CA HIS A 63 -20.73 9.62 -24.42
C HIS A 63 -19.71 8.50 -24.66
N GLN A 64 -18.76 8.28 -23.73
CA GLN A 64 -17.78 7.20 -23.78
C GLN A 64 -17.02 7.18 -25.11
N ILE A 65 -16.51 8.33 -25.53
CA ILE A 65 -15.68 8.47 -26.73
C ILE A 65 -14.26 8.02 -26.36
N ASP A 66 -13.87 6.83 -26.83
CA ASP A 66 -12.54 6.25 -26.60
C ASP A 66 -11.55 6.57 -27.74
N THR A 67 -12.08 6.89 -28.92
CA THR A 67 -11.34 7.04 -30.17
C THR A 67 -11.79 8.30 -30.91
N VAL A 68 -10.87 8.95 -31.62
CA VAL A 68 -11.16 10.06 -32.54
C VAL A 68 -10.44 9.87 -33.89
N PRO A 69 -11.04 10.22 -35.05
CA PRO A 69 -12.40 10.72 -35.16
C PRO A 69 -13.43 9.62 -34.83
N THR A 70 -14.54 10.00 -34.20
CA THR A 70 -15.72 9.14 -34.03
C THR A 70 -16.90 9.81 -34.70
N LEU A 71 -17.62 9.08 -35.55
CA LEU A 71 -18.86 9.55 -36.17
C LEU A 71 -20.05 8.78 -35.57
N LEU A 72 -21.01 9.52 -35.03
CA LEU A 72 -22.26 9.01 -34.49
C LEU A 72 -23.43 9.41 -35.40
N ARG A 73 -24.45 8.55 -35.43
CA ARG A 73 -25.79 8.92 -35.86
C ARG A 73 -26.70 8.96 -34.63
N VAL A 74 -27.40 10.06 -34.45
CA VAL A 74 -28.29 10.33 -33.31
C VAL A 74 -29.72 10.46 -33.83
N LYS A 75 -30.65 9.79 -33.15
CA LYS A 75 -32.10 9.87 -33.38
C LYS A 75 -32.85 9.93 -32.05
N ASP A 76 -33.79 10.85 -31.93
CA ASP A 76 -34.55 11.12 -30.71
C ASP A 76 -33.64 11.36 -29.48
N GLY A 77 -32.51 12.04 -29.70
CA GLY A 77 -31.48 12.32 -28.70
C GLY A 77 -30.65 11.11 -28.26
N VAL A 78 -30.82 9.96 -28.90
CA VAL A 78 -30.13 8.70 -28.59
C VAL A 78 -29.18 8.31 -29.71
N GLU A 79 -27.98 7.88 -29.34
CA GLU A 79 -27.03 7.29 -30.27
C GLU A 79 -27.58 5.97 -30.83
N VAL A 80 -27.68 5.87 -32.16
CA VAL A 80 -28.15 4.65 -32.85
C VAL A 80 -27.06 3.95 -33.67
N GLU A 81 -26.02 4.68 -34.08
CA GLU A 81 -24.85 4.11 -34.75
C GLU A 81 -23.58 4.86 -34.34
N ARG A 82 -22.45 4.13 -34.29
CA ARG A 82 -21.11 4.65 -33.99
C ARG A 82 -20.06 4.05 -34.93
N ARG A 83 -19.16 4.88 -35.44
CA ARG A 83 -17.99 4.48 -36.23
C ARG A 83 -16.73 5.12 -35.66
N LEU A 84 -15.67 4.33 -35.56
CA LEU A 84 -14.41 4.72 -34.95
C LEU A 84 -13.33 4.83 -36.01
N GLY A 85 -12.53 5.90 -35.97
CA GLY A 85 -11.57 6.20 -37.02
C GLY A 85 -12.25 6.54 -38.35
N TRP A 86 -11.50 6.41 -39.44
CA TRP A 86 -11.99 6.68 -40.78
C TRP A 86 -12.14 5.38 -41.56
N HIS A 87 -13.34 5.11 -42.04
CA HIS A 87 -13.60 4.10 -43.07
C HIS A 87 -14.65 4.65 -44.04
N ARG A 88 -14.30 4.82 -45.31
CA ARG A 88 -15.16 5.48 -46.31
C ARG A 88 -16.53 4.83 -46.37
N GLU A 89 -16.60 3.52 -46.63
CA GLU A 89 -17.88 2.81 -46.79
C GLU A 89 -18.75 2.87 -45.53
N GLU A 90 -18.14 2.74 -44.34
CA GLU A 90 -18.89 2.81 -43.08
C GLU A 90 -19.41 4.21 -42.80
N TRP A 91 -18.63 5.25 -43.08
CA TRP A 91 -19.06 6.63 -42.95
C TRP A 91 -20.12 7.00 -43.99
N GLN A 92 -20.04 6.46 -45.21
CA GLN A 92 -21.09 6.61 -46.23
C GLN A 92 -22.38 5.93 -45.78
N ALA A 93 -22.31 4.70 -45.25
CA ALA A 93 -23.46 3.99 -44.71
C ALA A 93 -24.08 4.74 -43.51
N THR A 94 -23.25 5.19 -42.57
CA THR A 94 -23.71 5.90 -41.37
C THR A 94 -24.14 7.33 -41.66
N SER A 95 -23.72 7.98 -42.75
CA SER A 95 -24.20 9.32 -43.14
C SER A 95 -25.37 9.28 -44.13
N GLY A 96 -25.44 8.26 -44.98
CA GLY A 96 -26.33 8.20 -46.14
C GLY A 96 -25.86 9.05 -47.33
N ILE A 97 -24.59 9.46 -47.33
CA ILE A 97 -23.98 10.31 -48.36
C ILE A 97 -22.88 9.54 -49.06
N ASP A 98 -22.99 9.40 -50.39
CA ASP A 98 -21.98 8.74 -51.22
C ASP A 98 -20.84 9.70 -51.60
N GLY A 99 -19.73 9.13 -52.10
CA GLY A 99 -18.61 9.90 -52.64
C GLY A 99 -17.80 10.70 -51.61
N LEU A 100 -17.85 10.32 -50.33
CA LEU A 100 -17.07 10.94 -49.26
C LEU A 100 -15.55 10.81 -49.46
N GLY A 101 -14.84 11.94 -49.34
CA GLY A 101 -13.38 12.00 -49.29
C GLY A 101 -12.70 11.51 -50.56
N PRO A 102 -13.00 12.09 -51.75
CA PRO A 102 -12.36 11.69 -53.00
C PRO A 102 -10.84 11.90 -52.90
N GLY A 103 -10.07 10.86 -53.23
CA GLY A 103 -8.60 10.88 -53.15
C GLY A 103 -8.01 10.57 -51.77
N LEU A 104 -8.84 10.40 -50.73
CA LEU A 104 -8.38 9.88 -49.45
C LEU A 104 -8.22 8.34 -49.49
N PRO A 105 -7.37 7.75 -48.62
CA PRO A 105 -7.39 6.31 -48.39
C PRO A 105 -8.77 5.83 -47.92
N ASP A 106 -9.14 4.58 -48.24
CA ASP A 106 -10.43 4.01 -47.82
C ASP A 106 -10.54 3.86 -46.30
N TRP A 107 -9.41 3.67 -45.62
CA TRP A 107 -9.37 3.43 -44.17
C TRP A 107 -8.15 4.06 -43.49
N ARG A 108 -8.34 4.59 -42.28
CA ARG A 108 -7.30 4.95 -41.32
C ARG A 108 -7.77 4.69 -39.89
N PRO A 109 -6.89 4.18 -39.01
CA PRO A 109 -7.22 4.04 -37.60
C PRO A 109 -7.39 5.41 -36.94
N GLY A 110 -8.23 5.48 -35.92
CA GLY A 110 -8.31 6.66 -35.05
C GLY A 110 -7.15 6.71 -34.03
N CYS A 111 -7.06 7.83 -33.33
CA CYS A 111 -6.21 8.00 -32.14
C CYS A 111 -7.07 7.88 -30.87
N GLY A 112 -6.43 7.62 -29.73
CA GLY A 112 -7.11 7.68 -28.43
C GLY A 112 -7.70 9.07 -28.18
N SER A 113 -8.95 9.09 -27.72
CA SER A 113 -9.64 10.29 -27.24
C SER A 113 -8.90 10.87 -26.01
N LEU A 114 -8.90 12.20 -25.86
CA LEU A 114 -8.37 12.82 -24.64
C LEU A 114 -9.18 12.45 -23.39
N SER A 115 -10.46 12.09 -23.54
CA SER A 115 -11.29 11.65 -22.42
C SER A 115 -10.91 10.29 -21.82
N VAL A 116 -10.00 9.55 -22.47
CA VAL A 116 -9.44 8.28 -21.95
C VAL A 116 -7.92 8.38 -21.73
N ASP A 117 -7.35 9.58 -21.77
CA ASP A 117 -5.94 9.80 -21.48
C ASP A 117 -5.65 9.44 -20.00
N PRO A 118 -4.72 8.51 -19.70
CA PRO A 118 -4.38 8.12 -18.33
C PRO A 118 -3.99 9.28 -17.40
N ASN A 119 -3.56 10.42 -17.95
CA ASN A 119 -3.22 11.61 -17.18
C ASN A 119 -4.45 12.47 -16.82
N LEU A 120 -5.58 12.27 -17.51
CA LEU A 120 -6.81 13.06 -17.34
C LEU A 120 -7.95 12.24 -16.73
N THR A 121 -7.97 10.92 -16.88
CA THR A 121 -9.09 10.05 -16.45
C THR A 121 -9.51 10.26 -15.00
N SER A 122 -8.57 10.38 -14.06
CA SER A 122 -8.91 10.62 -12.65
C SER A 122 -9.56 11.98 -12.43
N GLU A 123 -9.11 13.02 -13.14
CA GLU A 123 -9.71 14.36 -13.05
C GLU A 123 -11.10 14.39 -13.68
N LEU A 124 -11.26 13.75 -14.85
CA LEU A 124 -12.55 13.64 -15.53
C LEU A 124 -13.56 12.83 -14.73
N ALA A 125 -13.12 11.77 -14.05
CA ALA A 125 -13.95 11.01 -13.13
C ALA A 125 -14.44 11.86 -11.95
N VAL A 126 -13.62 12.77 -11.42
CA VAL A 126 -14.04 13.74 -10.38
C VAL A 126 -15.03 14.75 -10.95
N ARG A 127 -14.72 15.32 -12.12
CA ARG A 127 -15.52 16.41 -12.72
C ARG A 127 -16.90 15.94 -13.20
N PHE A 128 -16.97 14.74 -13.79
CA PHE A 128 -18.14 14.27 -14.53
C PHE A 128 -18.70 12.94 -14.02
N GLY A 129 -17.99 12.23 -13.15
CA GLY A 129 -18.53 11.08 -12.45
C GLY A 129 -19.50 11.51 -11.34
N ALA A 130 -20.49 10.68 -11.06
CA ALA A 130 -21.21 10.80 -9.79
C ALA A 130 -20.21 10.43 -8.67
N SER A 131 -19.88 11.38 -7.80
CA SER A 131 -18.92 11.12 -6.72
C SER A 131 -19.38 9.94 -5.87
N THR A 132 -18.63 8.84 -5.93
CA THR A 132 -18.85 7.63 -5.15
C THR A 132 -18.27 7.73 -3.74
N LEU A 133 -17.47 8.76 -3.46
CA LEU A 133 -16.81 8.96 -2.18
C LEU A 133 -17.79 9.53 -1.15
N ARG A 134 -17.72 9.02 0.08
CA ARG A 134 -18.62 9.37 1.19
C ARG A 134 -17.95 10.18 2.29
N SER A 135 -16.63 10.22 2.34
CA SER A 135 -15.88 10.94 3.37
C SER A 135 -16.10 12.45 3.24
N ARG A 136 -16.05 13.12 4.39
CA ARG A 136 -16.25 14.58 4.46
C ARG A 136 -15.21 15.31 3.60
N ARG A 137 -15.68 16.14 2.67
CA ARG A 137 -14.84 17.09 1.93
C ARG A 137 -14.43 18.27 2.83
N VAL A 138 -13.18 18.68 2.72
CA VAL A 138 -12.65 19.85 3.41
C VAL A 138 -12.10 20.78 2.34
N GLU A 139 -12.83 21.88 2.11
CA GLU A 139 -12.40 22.95 1.22
C GLU A 139 -11.37 23.82 1.93
N LEU A 140 -10.28 24.13 1.23
CA LEU A 140 -9.27 25.09 1.67
C LEU A 140 -9.49 26.41 0.95
N ALA A 141 -9.17 27.52 1.62
CA ALA A 141 -9.18 28.81 0.94
C ALA A 141 -8.02 28.88 -0.08
N GLU A 142 -8.19 29.65 -1.15
CA GLU A 142 -7.17 29.77 -2.22
C GLU A 142 -5.78 30.21 -1.71
N ALA A 143 -5.74 30.98 -0.62
CA ALA A 143 -4.50 31.44 0.01
C ALA A 143 -3.99 30.52 1.15
N GLU A 144 -4.71 29.45 1.48
CA GLU A 144 -4.32 28.50 2.54
C GLU A 144 -3.34 27.46 1.96
N ASP A 145 -2.19 27.28 2.61
CA ASP A 145 -1.25 26.23 2.23
C ASP A 145 -1.78 24.86 2.67
N GLU A 146 -1.84 23.91 1.73
CA GLU A 146 -2.43 22.59 1.99
C GLU A 146 -1.68 21.79 3.05
N MET A 147 -0.35 21.93 3.11
CA MET A 147 0.47 21.20 4.07
C MET A 147 0.28 21.75 5.47
N GLU A 148 0.37 23.07 5.64
CA GLU A 148 0.12 23.73 6.92
C GLU A 148 -1.31 23.50 7.41
N ALA A 149 -2.29 23.54 6.50
CA ALA A 149 -3.69 23.23 6.81
C ALA A 149 -3.88 21.83 7.43
N MET A 150 -3.16 20.82 6.91
CA MET A 150 -3.20 19.45 7.43
C MET A 150 -2.42 19.31 8.76
N PHE A 151 -1.36 20.10 8.96
CA PHE A 151 -0.65 20.20 10.23
C PHE A 151 -1.53 20.81 11.32
N ASP A 152 -2.15 21.96 11.06
CA ASP A 152 -2.98 22.70 12.02
C ASP A 152 -4.23 21.91 12.45
N ARG A 153 -4.80 21.13 11.52
CA ARG A 153 -5.91 20.20 11.81
C ARG A 153 -5.44 18.93 12.52
N GLY A 154 -4.14 18.81 12.76
CA GLY A 154 -3.52 17.71 13.46
C GLY A 154 -3.74 16.38 12.74
N TRP A 155 -3.64 16.33 11.41
CA TRP A 155 -3.68 15.08 10.62
C TRP A 155 -2.30 14.47 10.41
N SER A 156 -1.25 15.30 10.50
CA SER A 156 0.15 14.90 10.33
C SER A 156 0.71 14.16 11.55
N ASP A 157 1.59 13.21 11.27
CA ASP A 157 2.47 12.50 12.19
C ASP A 157 3.79 13.26 12.48
N GLY A 158 3.87 14.53 12.11
CA GLY A 158 5.07 15.36 12.19
C GLY A 158 5.83 15.48 10.86
N LEU A 159 5.43 14.76 9.82
CA LEU A 159 5.98 14.84 8.47
C LEU A 159 4.98 15.44 7.47
N PRO A 160 5.46 15.98 6.33
CA PRO A 160 4.59 16.40 5.24
C PRO A 160 3.60 15.30 4.83
N LEU A 161 2.36 15.70 4.52
CA LEU A 161 1.34 14.81 3.96
C LEU A 161 1.07 15.20 2.51
N VAL A 162 0.72 14.22 1.69
CA VAL A 162 0.17 14.48 0.35
C VAL A 162 -1.33 14.75 0.49
N ALA A 163 -1.82 15.88 -0.01
CA ALA A 163 -3.24 16.18 0.07
C ALA A 163 -4.09 15.09 -0.62
N PRO A 164 -5.05 14.46 0.08
CA PRO A 164 -5.86 13.37 -0.46
C PRO A 164 -7.02 13.92 -1.29
N THR A 165 -6.69 14.53 -2.44
CA THR A 165 -7.69 15.03 -3.39
C THR A 165 -8.55 13.90 -3.93
N GLU A 166 -9.78 14.21 -4.37
CA GLU A 166 -10.73 13.21 -4.88
C GLU A 166 -10.10 12.36 -6.00
N ALA A 167 -9.37 13.00 -6.93
CA ALA A 167 -8.67 12.31 -8.01
C ALA A 167 -7.62 11.31 -7.50
N ARG A 168 -6.82 11.69 -6.50
CA ARG A 168 -5.79 10.80 -5.93
C ARG A 168 -6.42 9.64 -5.16
N VAL A 169 -7.53 9.88 -4.48
CA VAL A 169 -8.25 8.82 -3.74
C VAL A 169 -8.92 7.85 -4.70
N LEU A 170 -9.56 8.33 -5.77
CA LEU A 170 -10.15 7.46 -6.81
C LEU A 170 -9.07 6.62 -7.48
N ALA A 171 -7.94 7.21 -7.89
CA ALA A 171 -6.81 6.48 -8.46
C ALA A 171 -6.22 5.44 -7.48
N MET A 172 -6.19 5.74 -6.17
CA MET A 172 -5.78 4.79 -5.14
C MET A 172 -6.74 3.59 -5.07
N LEU A 173 -8.04 3.83 -5.18
CA LEU A 173 -9.09 2.80 -5.11
C LEU A 173 -9.09 1.86 -6.33
N GLU A 174 -8.57 2.29 -7.49
CA GLU A 174 -8.44 1.41 -8.68
C GLU A 174 -7.54 0.19 -8.45
N ALA A 175 -6.66 0.24 -7.45
CA ALA A 175 -5.76 -0.86 -7.11
C ALA A 175 -6.40 -1.95 -6.24
N THR A 176 -7.70 -1.87 -5.96
CA THR A 176 -8.43 -2.90 -5.23
C THR A 176 -9.76 -3.27 -5.88
N THR A 177 -10.18 -4.52 -5.71
CA THR A 177 -11.50 -4.98 -6.14
C THR A 177 -12.60 -4.77 -5.09
N ARG A 178 -12.21 -4.36 -3.89
CA ARG A 178 -13.12 -4.10 -2.77
C ARG A 178 -13.90 -2.81 -2.97
N SER A 179 -15.13 -2.78 -2.45
CA SER A 179 -15.97 -1.58 -2.54
C SER A 179 -15.42 -0.48 -1.63
N ALA A 180 -15.43 0.77 -2.12
CA ALA A 180 -14.94 1.93 -1.36
C ALA A 180 -15.68 2.11 0.00
N ASP A 181 -16.95 1.73 0.08
CA ASP A 181 -17.78 1.80 1.29
C ASP A 181 -17.74 0.55 2.16
N GLU A 182 -17.01 -0.49 1.76
CA GLU A 182 -16.83 -1.68 2.56
C GLU A 182 -16.06 -1.34 3.83
N THR A 183 -16.62 -1.69 4.99
CA THR A 183 -15.93 -1.54 6.29
C THR A 183 -14.95 -2.69 6.48
N VAL A 184 -13.67 -2.35 6.60
CA VAL A 184 -12.57 -3.32 6.77
C VAL A 184 -12.39 -3.69 8.23
N ALA A 185 -12.46 -2.69 9.12
CA ALA A 185 -12.26 -2.87 10.54
C ALA A 185 -12.88 -1.74 11.36
N VAL A 186 -13.11 -2.00 12.64
CA VAL A 186 -13.43 -0.99 13.65
C VAL A 186 -12.11 -0.60 14.33
N VAL A 187 -11.64 0.62 14.11
CA VAL A 187 -10.27 0.99 14.48
C VAL A 187 -10.23 1.55 15.90
N PRO A 188 -9.48 0.91 16.82
CA PRO A 188 -9.29 1.43 18.18
C PRO A 188 -8.33 2.64 18.20
N PRO A 189 -8.33 3.46 19.26
CA PRO A 189 -9.19 3.42 20.45
C PRO A 189 -10.61 3.94 20.28
N ASP A 190 -10.89 4.82 19.32
CA ASP A 190 -12.20 5.49 19.19
C ASP A 190 -13.32 4.55 18.68
N LEU A 191 -12.96 3.35 18.23
CA LEU A 191 -13.85 2.32 17.70
C LEU A 191 -14.68 2.83 16.51
N VAL A 192 -13.98 3.50 15.58
CA VAL A 192 -14.59 4.06 14.37
C VAL A 192 -14.52 3.06 13.22
N ASP A 193 -15.64 2.87 12.52
CA ASP A 193 -15.69 2.09 11.29
C ASP A 193 -14.74 2.67 10.23
N CYS A 194 -13.77 1.87 9.78
CA CYS A 194 -12.81 2.24 8.77
C CYS A 194 -13.14 1.54 7.45
N THR A 195 -13.59 2.32 6.48
CA THR A 195 -13.89 1.85 5.13
C THR A 195 -12.64 1.81 4.25
N VAL A 196 -12.70 1.08 3.14
CA VAL A 196 -11.64 1.07 2.12
C VAL A 196 -11.31 2.48 1.64
N GLU A 197 -12.31 3.36 1.48
CA GLU A 197 -12.11 4.78 1.16
C GLU A 197 -11.26 5.52 2.22
N LYS A 198 -11.55 5.32 3.52
CA LYS A 198 -10.76 5.95 4.60
C LYS A 198 -9.33 5.44 4.61
N ILE A 199 -9.10 4.17 4.27
CA ILE A 199 -7.76 3.59 4.12
C ILE A 199 -7.05 4.24 2.93
N ALA A 200 -7.70 4.36 1.79
CA ALA A 200 -7.16 5.00 0.59
C ALA A 200 -6.77 6.47 0.86
N ILE A 201 -7.61 7.24 1.57
CA ILE A 201 -7.31 8.62 1.99
C ILE A 201 -6.00 8.67 2.80
N ASN A 202 -5.84 7.80 3.80
CA ASN A 202 -4.62 7.76 4.63
C ASN A 202 -3.41 7.22 3.87
N ALA A 203 -3.60 6.30 2.92
CA ALA A 203 -2.55 5.81 2.04
C ALA A 203 -2.04 6.91 1.12
N VAL A 204 -2.93 7.73 0.55
CA VAL A 204 -2.55 8.92 -0.22
C VAL A 204 -1.75 9.88 0.66
N MET A 205 -2.28 10.23 1.85
CA MET A 205 -1.57 11.11 2.79
C MET A 205 -0.16 10.62 3.16
N ALA A 206 0.02 9.30 3.31
CA ALA A 206 1.31 8.68 3.57
C ALA A 206 2.30 8.78 2.39
N GLY A 207 1.80 9.05 1.18
CA GLY A 207 2.57 9.02 -0.06
C GLY A 207 2.64 7.64 -0.71
N CYS A 208 1.72 6.72 -0.40
CA CYS A 208 1.65 5.43 -1.09
C CYS A 208 1.40 5.59 -2.60
N LYS A 209 1.79 4.57 -3.36
CA LYS A 209 1.26 4.37 -4.71
C LYS A 209 0.02 3.46 -4.65
N PRO A 210 -0.88 3.50 -5.66
CA PRO A 210 -2.07 2.65 -5.70
C PRO A 210 -1.77 1.17 -5.44
N GLU A 211 -0.74 0.61 -6.08
CA GLU A 211 -0.39 -0.82 -5.96
C GLU A 211 0.02 -1.25 -4.54
N TYR A 212 0.19 -0.32 -3.59
CA TYR A 212 0.48 -0.61 -2.19
C TYR A 212 -0.79 -0.78 -1.34
N LEU A 213 -1.95 -0.29 -1.82
CA LEU A 213 -3.20 -0.27 -1.06
C LEU A 213 -3.62 -1.65 -0.53
N PRO A 214 -3.57 -2.74 -1.32
CA PRO A 214 -3.92 -4.07 -0.82
C PRO A 214 -3.11 -4.50 0.41
N VAL A 215 -1.83 -4.10 0.48
CA VAL A 215 -0.96 -4.40 1.62
C VAL A 215 -1.38 -3.60 2.85
N VAL A 216 -1.75 -2.33 2.69
CA VAL A 216 -2.23 -1.46 3.78
C VAL A 216 -3.55 -1.98 4.34
N ILE A 217 -4.47 -2.40 3.47
CA ILE A 217 -5.75 -3.01 3.85
C ILE A 217 -5.50 -4.27 4.71
N ALA A 218 -4.70 -5.22 4.20
CA ALA A 218 -4.39 -6.45 4.94
C ALA A 218 -3.66 -6.15 6.26
N ALA A 219 -2.81 -5.13 6.31
CA ALA A 219 -2.12 -4.72 7.52
C ALA A 219 -3.10 -4.16 8.57
N LEU A 220 -4.12 -3.40 8.14
CA LEU A 220 -5.17 -2.93 9.04
C LEU A 220 -6.02 -4.09 9.58
N GLU A 221 -6.39 -5.05 8.72
CA GLU A 221 -7.12 -6.27 9.12
C GLU A 221 -6.33 -7.11 10.13
N ALA A 222 -5.00 -7.12 10.04
CA ALA A 222 -4.15 -7.79 11.02
C ALA A 222 -4.06 -7.00 12.34
N ALA A 223 -3.95 -5.65 12.25
CA ALA A 223 -3.82 -4.78 13.42
C ALA A 223 -5.10 -4.72 14.25
N CYS A 224 -6.27 -4.69 13.63
CA CYS A 224 -7.56 -4.54 14.31
C CYS A 224 -8.17 -5.90 14.69
N THR A 225 -7.39 -6.70 15.42
CA THR A 225 -7.82 -8.00 15.96
C THR A 225 -7.64 -8.03 17.47
N ASP A 226 -8.41 -8.87 18.16
CA ASP A 226 -8.25 -9.09 19.60
C ASP A 226 -6.87 -9.69 19.90
N GLU A 227 -6.35 -10.53 19.01
CA GLU A 227 -5.05 -11.17 19.16
C GLU A 227 -3.89 -10.17 19.03
N PHE A 228 -3.93 -9.25 18.05
CA PHE A 228 -2.91 -8.22 17.92
C PHE A 228 -3.08 -7.10 18.95
N ASN A 229 -4.31 -6.83 19.38
CA ASN A 229 -4.63 -5.89 20.45
C ASN A 229 -3.99 -4.49 20.24
N MET A 230 -4.31 -3.85 19.11
CA MET A 230 -3.76 -2.52 18.79
C MET A 230 -4.09 -1.48 19.86
N HIS A 231 -5.27 -1.56 20.50
CA HIS A 231 -5.62 -0.68 21.62
C HIS A 231 -4.63 -0.78 22.77
N GLY A 232 -4.37 -2.01 23.25
CA GLY A 232 -3.39 -2.26 24.31
C GLY A 232 -1.98 -1.84 23.91
N LEU A 233 -1.60 -2.07 22.65
CA LEU A 233 -0.30 -1.67 22.12
C LEU A 233 -0.13 -0.14 22.06
N LEU A 234 -1.20 0.63 21.88
CA LEU A 234 -1.16 2.11 22.00
C LEU A 234 -1.10 2.54 23.47
N ALA A 235 -1.91 1.91 24.32
CA ALA A 235 -2.02 2.26 25.74
C ALA A 235 -0.80 1.86 26.57
N THR A 236 0.11 1.05 26.02
CA THR A 236 1.35 0.65 26.69
C THR A 236 2.31 1.83 26.86
N THR A 237 3.06 1.81 27.96
CA THR A 237 4.16 2.76 28.16
C THR A 237 5.47 2.28 27.52
N MET A 238 5.51 1.09 26.93
CA MET A 238 6.68 0.59 26.19
C MET A 238 6.80 1.30 24.82
N PRO A 239 8.03 1.44 24.30
CA PRO A 239 8.29 2.00 22.98
C PRO A 239 7.95 0.97 21.88
N ALA A 240 6.73 0.45 21.84
CA ALA A 240 6.30 -0.57 20.88
C ALA A 240 5.28 -0.03 19.86
N GLY A 241 5.21 -0.66 18.70
CA GLY A 241 4.28 -0.36 17.63
C GLY A 241 4.17 -1.51 16.62
N PRO A 242 3.32 -1.39 15.59
CA PRO A 242 3.19 -2.40 14.56
C PRO A 242 4.46 -2.48 13.70
N VAL A 243 5.05 -3.67 13.64
CA VAL A 243 6.09 -4.04 12.67
C VAL A 243 5.44 -4.91 11.60
N ILE A 244 5.50 -4.48 10.35
CA ILE A 244 4.88 -5.15 9.21
C ILE A 244 5.96 -5.91 8.43
N ILE A 245 5.76 -7.21 8.28
CA ILE A 245 6.62 -8.08 7.47
C ILE A 245 5.79 -8.59 6.30
N VAL A 246 6.25 -8.31 5.09
CA VAL A 246 5.54 -8.71 3.87
C VAL A 246 6.20 -9.93 3.25
N ASN A 247 5.37 -10.92 2.94
CA ASN A 247 5.74 -12.16 2.29
C ASN A 247 5.02 -12.35 0.93
N GLY A 248 5.50 -13.28 0.09
CA GLY A 248 5.00 -13.54 -1.26
C GLY A 248 5.51 -12.64 -2.42
N PRO A 249 5.17 -12.99 -3.67
CA PRO A 249 5.57 -12.28 -4.89
C PRO A 249 5.27 -10.77 -4.91
N ILE A 250 4.27 -10.30 -4.16
CA ILE A 250 3.87 -8.89 -4.10
C ILE A 250 5.03 -7.97 -3.74
N ARG A 251 5.94 -8.42 -2.86
CA ARG A 251 7.15 -7.66 -2.48
C ARG A 251 7.90 -7.17 -3.72
N ARG A 252 8.10 -8.06 -4.69
CA ARG A 252 8.82 -7.76 -5.93
C ARG A 252 7.98 -6.91 -6.87
N ARG A 253 6.67 -7.22 -6.99
CA ARG A 253 5.74 -6.47 -7.85
C ARG A 253 5.66 -4.99 -7.48
N ILE A 254 5.68 -4.68 -6.18
CA ILE A 254 5.56 -3.30 -5.68
C ILE A 254 6.93 -2.67 -5.33
N GLY A 255 8.02 -3.40 -5.56
CA GLY A 255 9.39 -2.91 -5.37
C GLY A 255 9.79 -2.70 -3.91
N MET A 256 9.30 -3.53 -2.99
CA MET A 256 9.75 -3.50 -1.59
C MET A 256 11.22 -3.90 -1.45
N ASN A 257 11.89 -3.33 -0.46
CA ASN A 257 13.27 -3.67 -0.11
C ASN A 257 13.31 -4.72 0.99
N SER A 258 14.07 -5.80 0.76
CA SER A 258 14.44 -6.81 1.77
C SER A 258 15.96 -6.81 2.07
N GLY A 259 16.74 -6.00 1.36
CA GLY A 259 18.20 -6.08 1.32
C GLY A 259 18.92 -4.99 2.13
N ASN A 260 19.91 -4.33 1.51
CA ASN A 260 20.70 -3.28 2.15
C ASN A 260 19.80 -2.20 2.79
N ASN A 261 20.14 -1.78 4.00
CA ASN A 261 19.39 -0.76 4.75
C ASN A 261 17.90 -1.09 4.93
N VAL A 262 17.53 -2.37 5.07
CA VAL A 262 16.12 -2.85 5.10
C VAL A 262 15.21 -2.11 6.09
N PHE A 263 15.73 -1.70 7.25
CA PHE A 263 14.98 -0.96 8.28
C PHE A 263 15.11 0.57 8.19
N GLY A 264 15.88 1.06 7.21
CA GLY A 264 16.17 2.48 7.04
C GLY A 264 15.42 3.12 5.89
N GLN A 265 15.81 4.36 5.59
CA GLN A 265 15.24 5.17 4.51
C GLN A 265 15.60 4.65 3.11
N GLY A 266 14.87 5.14 2.11
CA GLY A 266 15.24 5.04 0.69
C GLY A 266 14.31 4.17 -0.17
N ASN A 267 13.45 3.34 0.43
CA ASN A 267 12.44 2.59 -0.29
C ASN A 267 11.03 3.13 -0.01
N ARG A 268 10.31 3.55 -1.06
CA ARG A 268 8.98 4.16 -0.93
C ARG A 268 7.97 3.18 -0.33
N ALA A 269 7.88 1.95 -0.84
CA ALA A 269 6.91 0.95 -0.35
C ALA A 269 7.11 0.65 1.14
N ASN A 270 8.34 0.33 1.56
CA ASN A 270 8.67 0.11 2.98
C ASN A 270 8.30 1.33 3.84
N SER A 271 8.63 2.53 3.38
CA SER A 271 8.40 3.75 4.17
C SER A 271 6.92 4.10 4.27
N THR A 272 6.17 4.02 3.17
CA THR A 272 4.80 4.55 3.12
C THR A 272 3.75 3.54 3.57
N ILE A 273 3.97 2.22 3.42
CA ILE A 273 3.00 1.21 3.89
C ILE A 273 2.88 1.25 5.42
N GLY A 274 4.01 1.23 6.14
CA GLY A 274 4.01 1.34 7.60
C GLY A 274 3.42 2.66 8.07
N ARG A 275 3.78 3.76 7.40
CA ARG A 275 3.23 5.10 7.70
C ARG A 275 1.73 5.19 7.45
N ALA A 276 1.22 4.58 6.37
CA ALA A 276 -0.20 4.57 6.05
C ALA A 276 -1.02 3.87 7.14
N LEU A 277 -0.56 2.71 7.63
CA LEU A 277 -1.21 2.03 8.76
C LEU A 277 -1.25 2.95 9.99
N GLN A 278 -0.14 3.60 10.31
CA GLN A 278 -0.06 4.51 11.46
C GLN A 278 -0.97 5.73 11.29
N LEU A 279 -1.06 6.30 10.10
CA LEU A 279 -1.99 7.39 9.81
C LEU A 279 -3.45 6.94 9.93
N VAL A 280 -3.82 5.72 9.52
CA VAL A 280 -5.16 5.17 9.77
C VAL A 280 -5.45 5.07 11.27
N ILE A 281 -4.56 4.45 12.04
CA ILE A 281 -4.69 4.30 13.50
C ILE A 281 -4.81 5.68 14.17
N ARG A 282 -4.03 6.66 13.71
CA ARG A 282 -4.00 8.02 14.24
C ARG A 282 -5.24 8.83 13.87
N ASN A 283 -5.62 8.86 12.59
CA ASN A 283 -6.63 9.77 12.05
C ASN A 283 -8.05 9.20 12.12
N VAL A 284 -8.19 7.87 12.03
CA VAL A 284 -9.48 7.18 12.16
C VAL A 284 -9.67 6.65 13.58
N GLY A 285 -8.62 6.04 14.14
CA GLY A 285 -8.68 5.44 15.48
C GLY A 285 -8.46 6.42 16.63
N GLY A 286 -7.82 7.57 16.41
CA GLY A 286 -7.49 8.53 17.47
C GLY A 286 -6.22 8.20 18.25
N GLY A 287 -5.37 7.29 17.78
CA GLY A 287 -4.14 6.84 18.46
C GLY A 287 -2.97 7.84 18.47
N ARG A 288 -3.18 9.07 18.96
CA ARG A 288 -2.17 10.15 18.95
C ARG A 288 -1.19 10.09 20.15
N PRO A 289 0.10 10.43 19.95
CA PRO A 289 1.09 10.59 21.04
C PRO A 289 0.65 11.59 22.12
N GLY A 290 0.83 11.23 23.39
CA GLY A 290 0.50 12.08 24.54
C GLY A 290 -0.98 12.07 24.94
N GLU A 291 -1.85 11.58 24.04
CA GLU A 291 -3.26 11.30 24.29
C GLU A 291 -3.42 9.81 24.65
N VAL A 292 -3.77 8.98 23.67
CA VAL A 292 -4.00 7.55 23.86
C VAL A 292 -2.72 6.74 23.67
N ASP A 293 -1.79 7.17 22.82
CA ASP A 293 -0.46 6.58 22.79
C ASP A 293 0.32 7.04 24.04
N ARG A 294 0.60 6.09 24.93
CA ARG A 294 1.18 6.31 26.26
C ARG A 294 2.65 5.95 26.37
N ALA A 295 3.33 5.69 25.25
CA ALA A 295 4.74 5.30 25.27
C ALA A 295 5.60 6.29 26.08
N ALA A 296 6.30 5.82 27.12
CA ALA A 296 7.13 6.67 27.97
C ALA A 296 8.35 7.20 27.23
N HIS A 297 8.88 6.38 26.33
CA HIS A 297 9.81 6.76 25.28
C HIS A 297 9.21 6.29 23.96
N GLY A 298 9.31 7.10 22.90
CA GLY A 298 8.95 6.64 21.56
C GLY A 298 10.02 5.72 20.96
N ASN A 299 9.73 5.13 19.80
CA ASN A 299 10.76 4.58 18.91
C ASN A 299 10.58 5.15 17.50
N PRO A 300 11.64 5.37 16.71
CA PRO A 300 11.51 5.88 15.34
C PRO A 300 10.64 5.02 14.41
N GLY A 301 10.58 3.71 14.65
CA GLY A 301 9.71 2.77 13.92
C GLY A 301 8.21 2.98 14.16
N LYS A 302 7.79 3.77 15.17
CA LYS A 302 6.38 4.17 15.31
C LYS A 302 5.94 5.12 14.19
N LEU A 303 6.87 5.75 13.46
CA LEU A 303 6.54 6.47 12.23
C LEU A 303 6.22 5.50 11.09
N SER A 304 7.10 4.52 10.88
CA SER A 304 6.93 3.45 9.91
C SER A 304 7.92 2.33 10.20
N PHE A 305 7.43 1.09 10.29
CA PHE A 305 8.27 -0.09 10.39
C PHE A 305 7.69 -1.21 9.54
N CYS A 306 7.92 -1.13 8.23
CA CYS A 306 7.47 -2.13 7.26
C CYS A 306 8.63 -2.58 6.38
N PHE A 307 8.79 -3.89 6.21
CA PHE A 307 9.81 -4.45 5.35
C PHE A 307 9.41 -5.79 4.74
N ALA A 308 10.17 -6.17 3.73
CA ALA A 308 10.01 -7.41 2.99
C ALA A 308 10.99 -8.48 3.52
N GLU A 309 10.56 -9.74 3.65
CA GLU A 309 11.50 -10.85 3.83
C GLU A 309 12.24 -11.16 2.51
N ASP A 310 13.53 -11.43 2.59
CA ASP A 310 14.32 -11.97 1.48
C ASP A 310 14.15 -13.49 1.41
N GLU A 311 13.11 -13.93 0.71
CA GLU A 311 12.78 -15.35 0.54
C GLU A 311 13.79 -16.07 -0.36
N GLU A 312 14.35 -15.39 -1.36
CA GLU A 312 15.20 -16.04 -2.36
C GLU A 312 16.67 -16.16 -1.91
N GLY A 313 17.15 -15.21 -1.10
CA GLY A 313 18.44 -15.32 -0.43
C GLY A 313 18.41 -16.12 0.88
N SER A 314 17.22 -16.45 1.40
CA SER A 314 17.05 -17.23 2.64
C SER A 314 17.46 -18.70 2.48
N PRO A 315 18.15 -19.30 3.48
CA PRO A 315 18.39 -20.75 3.50
C PRO A 315 17.20 -21.57 3.97
N TRP A 316 16.12 -20.89 4.36
CA TRP A 316 14.93 -21.47 4.98
C TRP A 316 13.66 -21.05 4.25
N GLU A 317 12.60 -21.78 4.53
CA GLU A 317 11.25 -21.39 4.20
C GLU A 317 10.89 -20.00 4.78
N PRO A 318 10.05 -19.21 4.08
CA PRO A 318 9.62 -17.89 4.54
C PRO A 318 8.92 -17.92 5.89
N LEU A 319 8.93 -16.78 6.60
CA LEU A 319 8.18 -16.55 7.83
C LEU A 319 6.71 -16.93 7.66
N SER A 320 6.08 -16.55 6.54
CA SER A 320 4.68 -16.90 6.26
C SER A 320 4.41 -18.41 6.29
N VAL A 321 5.33 -19.22 5.74
CA VAL A 321 5.23 -20.68 5.75
C VAL A 321 5.34 -21.22 7.17
N THR A 322 6.28 -20.69 7.96
CA THR A 322 6.40 -21.08 9.38
C THR A 322 5.20 -20.67 10.24
N LEU A 323 4.43 -19.69 9.77
CA LEU A 323 3.16 -19.25 10.38
C LEU A 323 1.93 -19.94 9.76
N GLY A 324 2.13 -21.00 8.97
CA GLY A 324 1.07 -21.87 8.47
C GLY A 324 0.40 -21.41 7.17
N LYS A 325 1.04 -20.54 6.40
CA LYS A 325 0.58 -20.16 5.05
C LYS A 325 1.29 -20.96 3.97
N ASP A 326 0.62 -21.11 2.82
CA ASP A 326 1.23 -21.78 1.68
C ASP A 326 2.36 -20.93 1.07
N ALA A 327 3.39 -21.61 0.56
CA ALA A 327 4.50 -20.95 -0.12
C ALA A 327 4.01 -20.20 -1.37
N GLY A 328 4.50 -18.98 -1.57
CA GLY A 328 4.14 -18.14 -2.71
C GLY A 328 2.84 -17.34 -2.55
N VAL A 329 2.14 -17.45 -1.42
CA VAL A 329 0.99 -16.60 -1.10
C VAL A 329 1.45 -15.25 -0.56
N ASP A 330 0.85 -14.18 -1.07
CA ASP A 330 1.08 -12.81 -0.61
C ASP A 330 0.47 -12.62 0.78
N THR A 331 1.29 -12.23 1.76
CA THR A 331 0.85 -12.11 3.15
C THR A 331 1.50 -10.93 3.85
N VAL A 332 0.82 -10.43 4.89
CA VAL A 332 1.40 -9.52 5.89
C VAL A 332 1.42 -10.21 7.24
N THR A 333 2.52 -10.09 7.96
CA THR A 333 2.62 -10.45 9.38
C THR A 333 2.81 -9.17 10.18
N LEU A 334 1.97 -8.97 11.18
CA LEU A 334 2.08 -7.88 12.15
C LEU A 334 2.73 -8.42 13.42
N PHE A 335 3.81 -7.78 13.86
CA PHE A 335 4.51 -8.08 15.11
C PHE A 335 4.49 -6.84 16.02
N PRO A 336 4.13 -6.95 17.31
CA PRO A 336 4.06 -5.82 18.24
C PRO A 336 5.45 -5.46 18.76
N GLY A 337 6.26 -4.77 17.96
CA GLY A 337 7.71 -4.63 18.16
C GLY A 337 8.20 -3.24 18.58
N GLU A 338 9.36 -3.22 19.24
CA GLU A 338 10.19 -2.01 19.46
C GLU A 338 11.22 -1.80 18.35
N GLY A 339 12.11 -0.80 18.50
CA GLY A 339 13.20 -0.56 17.56
C GLY A 339 14.20 -1.73 17.48
N PRO A 340 14.86 -1.94 16.32
CA PRO A 340 15.82 -3.03 16.14
C PRO A 340 17.09 -2.81 16.96
N ARG A 341 17.60 -3.87 17.59
CA ARG A 341 18.89 -3.90 18.27
C ARG A 341 19.89 -4.73 17.47
N CYS A 342 20.99 -4.09 17.06
CA CYS A 342 22.03 -4.72 16.25
C CYS A 342 22.75 -5.82 17.04
N ILE A 343 23.00 -6.95 16.39
CA ILE A 343 23.80 -8.07 16.88
C ILE A 343 25.03 -8.17 15.99
N VAL A 344 26.21 -8.10 16.61
CA VAL A 344 27.51 -8.15 15.93
C VAL A 344 28.20 -9.46 16.23
N ASP A 345 28.55 -10.22 15.20
CA ASP A 345 29.45 -11.37 15.32
C ASP A 345 30.31 -11.54 14.06
N GLN A 346 31.46 -10.90 14.06
CA GLN A 346 32.35 -10.92 12.89
C GLN A 346 33.24 -12.17 12.80
N LEU A 347 33.18 -13.07 13.79
CA LEU A 347 34.16 -14.13 13.97
C LEU A 347 33.59 -15.53 13.82
N SER A 348 32.34 -15.77 14.22
CA SER A 348 31.73 -17.09 14.12
C SER A 348 31.72 -17.57 12.67
N ARG A 349 32.19 -18.80 12.45
CA ARG A 349 32.12 -19.54 11.18
C ARG A 349 31.46 -20.91 11.34
N ASP A 350 31.24 -21.30 12.60
CA ASP A 350 30.50 -22.50 12.99
C ASP A 350 29.07 -22.10 13.42
N PRO A 351 28.03 -22.84 13.00
CA PRO A 351 26.65 -22.50 13.33
C PRO A 351 26.32 -22.61 14.82
N ASP A 352 26.95 -23.49 15.60
CA ASP A 352 26.73 -23.58 17.06
C ASP A 352 27.34 -22.36 17.76
N SER A 353 28.53 -21.94 17.35
CA SER A 353 29.16 -20.70 17.82
C SER A 353 28.25 -19.49 17.58
N LEU A 354 27.71 -19.34 16.36
CA LEU A 354 26.81 -18.24 16.04
C LEU A 354 25.47 -18.33 16.79
N ALA A 355 24.90 -19.53 16.95
CA ALA A 355 23.69 -19.72 17.74
C ALA A 355 23.91 -19.32 19.21
N ARG A 356 25.08 -19.60 19.80
CA ARG A 356 25.45 -19.12 21.15
C ARG A 356 25.56 -17.60 21.22
N SER A 357 26.16 -16.99 20.20
CA SER A 357 26.23 -15.53 20.09
C SER A 357 24.84 -14.88 20.05
N PHE A 358 23.93 -15.44 19.26
CA PHE A 358 22.52 -15.04 19.25
C PHE A 358 21.84 -15.25 20.62
N ALA A 359 22.03 -16.41 21.26
CA ALA A 359 21.41 -16.71 22.55
C ALA A 359 21.83 -15.71 23.65
N VAL A 360 23.11 -15.32 23.71
CA VAL A 360 23.57 -14.31 24.68
C VAL A 360 22.88 -12.96 24.44
N ASN A 361 22.73 -12.53 23.19
CA ASN A 361 22.02 -11.29 22.86
C ASN A 361 20.51 -11.39 23.18
N LEU A 362 19.85 -12.46 22.75
CA LEU A 362 18.42 -12.71 22.97
C LEU A 362 18.06 -12.76 24.46
N ARG A 363 18.94 -13.32 25.30
CA ARG A 363 18.77 -13.33 26.76
C ARG A 363 18.55 -11.93 27.32
N THR A 364 19.17 -10.91 26.74
CA THR A 364 19.08 -9.51 27.19
C THR A 364 17.82 -8.76 26.74
N LEU A 365 16.92 -9.39 25.98
CA LEU A 365 15.66 -8.75 25.58
C LEU A 365 14.92 -8.17 26.78
N HIS A 366 14.76 -6.84 26.76
CA HIS A 366 14.22 -5.93 27.79
C HIS A 366 14.88 -6.03 29.15
N HIS A 367 14.97 -7.23 29.71
CA HIS A 367 15.66 -7.53 30.94
C HIS A 367 16.03 -9.02 31.01
N PRO A 368 17.26 -9.40 31.39
CA PRO A 368 17.69 -10.81 31.48
C PRO A 368 16.84 -11.67 32.41
N LYS A 369 16.23 -11.06 33.44
CA LYS A 369 15.41 -11.76 34.44
C LYS A 369 13.93 -11.87 34.08
N LEU A 370 13.46 -11.17 33.04
CA LEU A 370 12.08 -11.23 32.57
C LEU A 370 11.96 -12.29 31.47
N ALA A 371 12.02 -13.56 31.89
CA ALA A 371 11.76 -14.70 31.03
C ALA A 371 10.24 -14.90 30.84
N LEU A 372 9.85 -15.54 29.73
CA LEU A 372 8.47 -15.91 29.38
C LEU A 372 7.50 -14.75 29.09
N ALA A 373 7.95 -13.49 29.24
CA ALA A 373 7.04 -12.34 29.18
C ALA A 373 6.88 -11.75 27.76
N PHE A 374 7.92 -11.81 26.94
CA PHE A 374 8.01 -11.09 25.67
C PHE A 374 8.38 -12.02 24.53
N ASP A 375 7.80 -11.78 23.36
CA ASP A 375 8.24 -12.42 22.12
C ASP A 375 9.39 -11.62 21.48
N CYS A 376 10.07 -12.21 20.51
CA CYS A 376 11.17 -11.60 19.78
C CYS A 376 11.15 -12.01 18.31
N MET A 377 11.47 -11.07 17.42
CA MET A 377 11.82 -11.38 16.04
C MET A 377 13.33 -11.24 15.86
N LEU A 378 14.00 -12.33 15.49
CA LEU A 378 15.41 -12.34 15.11
C LEU A 378 15.50 -12.21 13.58
N ALA A 379 15.92 -11.02 13.14
CA ALA A 379 16.21 -10.70 11.75
C ALA A 379 17.65 -11.10 11.42
N ILE A 380 17.82 -12.14 10.61
CA ILE A 380 19.12 -12.73 10.31
C ILE A 380 19.64 -12.20 8.99
N GLY A 381 20.79 -11.53 9.04
CA GLY A 381 21.48 -11.00 7.86
C GLY A 381 22.06 -12.10 6.96
N PRO A 382 22.23 -11.84 5.65
CA PRO A 382 22.74 -12.82 4.69
C PRO A 382 24.07 -13.50 5.06
N GLU A 383 25.04 -12.75 5.62
CA GLU A 383 26.33 -13.34 5.97
C GLU A 383 26.25 -14.30 7.17
N HIS A 384 25.37 -14.02 8.13
CA HIS A 384 25.07 -14.94 9.23
C HIS A 384 24.24 -16.15 8.74
N SER A 385 23.24 -15.93 7.89
CA SER A 385 22.40 -17.02 7.35
C SER A 385 23.21 -17.99 6.49
N ARG A 386 24.25 -17.50 5.78
CA ARG A 386 25.18 -18.32 5.00
C ARG A 386 25.90 -19.39 5.82
N ILE A 387 26.25 -19.10 7.07
CA ILE A 387 26.89 -20.07 7.98
C ILE A 387 25.95 -21.26 8.23
N PHE A 388 24.68 -21.00 8.51
CA PHE A 388 23.67 -22.04 8.68
C PHE A 388 23.38 -22.79 7.38
N ARG A 389 23.34 -22.10 6.24
CA ARG A 389 23.20 -22.70 4.91
C ARG A 389 24.30 -23.73 4.64
N GLN A 390 25.55 -23.33 4.84
CA GLN A 390 26.73 -24.18 4.59
C GLN A 390 26.75 -25.42 5.50
N ALA A 391 26.23 -25.29 6.72
CA ALA A 391 26.09 -26.40 7.65
C ALA A 391 24.81 -27.23 7.48
N GLY A 392 23.92 -26.87 6.54
CA GLY A 392 22.64 -27.54 6.31
C GLY A 392 21.67 -27.46 7.50
N TRP A 393 21.73 -26.39 8.30
CA TRP A 393 20.79 -26.21 9.42
C TRP A 393 19.43 -25.74 8.90
N SER A 394 18.38 -26.49 9.22
CA SER A 394 17.00 -26.04 9.04
C SER A 394 16.65 -24.91 10.01
N LYS A 395 15.59 -24.16 9.71
CA LYS A 395 15.06 -23.11 10.59
C LYS A 395 14.69 -23.67 11.96
N GLN A 396 14.01 -24.82 11.96
CA GLN A 396 13.63 -25.54 13.17
C GLN A 396 14.85 -25.96 14.00
N ARG A 397 15.92 -26.48 13.38
CA ARG A 397 17.14 -26.86 14.10
C ARG A 397 17.78 -25.65 14.81
N LEU A 398 17.79 -24.49 14.19
CA LEU A 398 18.29 -23.26 14.82
C LEU A 398 17.39 -22.85 16.00
N LEU A 399 16.07 -22.89 15.83
CA LEU A 399 15.11 -22.59 16.90
C LEU A 399 15.26 -23.54 18.10
N ASP A 400 15.34 -24.85 17.85
CA ASP A 400 15.54 -25.86 18.89
C ASP A 400 16.84 -25.59 19.66
N ARG A 401 17.92 -25.31 18.92
CA ARG A 401 19.22 -25.03 19.52
C ARG A 401 19.21 -23.74 20.36
N LEU A 402 18.55 -22.69 19.88
CA LEU A 402 18.36 -21.46 20.67
C LEU A 402 17.52 -21.74 21.91
N GLY A 403 16.48 -22.58 21.82
CA GLY A 403 15.66 -23.01 22.95
C GLY A 403 16.45 -23.74 24.05
N GLU A 404 17.41 -24.59 23.67
CA GLU A 404 18.35 -25.23 24.60
C GLU A 404 19.30 -24.21 25.26
N LEU A 405 19.88 -23.31 24.45
CA LEU A 405 20.85 -22.32 24.92
C LEU A 405 20.22 -21.22 25.80
N LEU A 406 18.91 -21.01 25.68
CA LEU A 406 18.13 -20.01 26.41
C LEU A 406 17.39 -20.59 27.62
N GLN A 407 17.83 -21.74 28.13
CA GLN A 407 17.43 -22.26 29.43
C GLN A 407 18.18 -21.52 30.55
N ILE A 408 17.44 -20.84 31.43
CA ILE A 408 18.00 -19.99 32.47
C ILE A 408 17.62 -20.55 33.85
N PRO A 409 18.59 -20.77 34.75
CA PRO A 409 18.30 -21.17 36.12
C PRO A 409 17.44 -20.13 36.84
N GLY A 410 16.38 -20.58 37.49
CA GLY A 410 15.46 -19.74 38.26
C GLY A 410 16.18 -18.96 39.37
N SER A 411 17.26 -19.49 39.91
CA SER A 411 18.12 -18.79 40.89
C SER A 411 18.69 -17.47 40.38
N GLU A 412 18.86 -17.33 39.07
CA GLU A 412 19.32 -16.08 38.43
C GLU A 412 18.14 -15.14 38.12
N LEU A 413 16.95 -15.71 37.87
CA LEU A 413 15.76 -14.97 37.42
C LEU A 413 14.96 -14.34 38.57
N VAL A 414 15.04 -14.88 39.79
CA VAL A 414 14.19 -14.42 40.89
C VAL A 414 14.54 -12.99 41.35
N ARG A 415 13.51 -12.25 41.79
CA ARG A 415 13.66 -10.92 42.40
C ARG A 415 14.71 -10.93 43.52
N GLY A 416 15.58 -9.93 43.53
CA GLY A 416 16.65 -9.75 44.51
C GLY A 416 17.93 -10.56 44.22
N ALA A 417 17.89 -11.55 43.30
CA ALA A 417 19.13 -12.21 42.88
C ALA A 417 20.10 -11.18 42.30
N ASP A 418 21.40 -11.34 42.56
CA ASP A 418 22.46 -10.41 42.16
C ASP A 418 22.25 -8.95 42.60
N GLY A 419 21.42 -8.71 43.62
CA GLY A 419 21.07 -7.37 44.08
C GLY A 419 20.10 -6.61 43.17
N ILE A 420 19.51 -7.26 42.17
CA ILE A 420 18.55 -6.66 41.24
C ILE A 420 17.13 -6.91 41.74
N ALA A 421 16.39 -5.84 42.05
CA ALA A 421 15.03 -5.96 42.58
C ALA A 421 14.06 -6.64 41.60
N GLU A 422 14.22 -6.41 40.30
CA GLU A 422 13.38 -6.97 39.24
C GLU A 422 13.67 -8.46 38.99
N GLY A 423 12.64 -9.21 38.61
CA GLY A 423 12.73 -10.63 38.28
C GLY A 423 11.42 -11.38 38.51
N LEU A 424 11.50 -12.69 38.35
CA LEU A 424 10.37 -13.60 38.57
C LEU A 424 10.11 -13.86 40.07
N PRO A 425 8.89 -14.31 40.44
CA PRO A 425 8.57 -14.66 41.83
C PRO A 425 9.49 -15.76 42.39
N ALA A 426 9.79 -15.71 43.70
CA ALA A 426 10.71 -16.64 44.35
C ALA A 426 10.36 -18.13 44.18
N GLY A 427 9.09 -18.46 43.91
CA GLY A 427 8.62 -19.83 43.68
C GLY A 427 9.29 -20.54 42.49
N VAL A 428 9.86 -19.81 41.53
CA VAL A 428 10.55 -20.44 40.38
C VAL A 428 12.04 -20.70 40.64
N LYS A 429 12.58 -20.38 41.82
CA LYS A 429 14.03 -20.40 42.12
C LYS A 429 14.71 -21.73 41.78
N SER A 430 14.04 -22.86 42.01
CA SER A 430 14.61 -24.21 41.78
C SER A 430 14.31 -24.77 40.39
N ALA A 431 13.57 -24.03 39.55
CA ALA A 431 13.27 -24.44 38.19
C ALA A 431 14.31 -23.91 37.21
N THR A 432 14.34 -24.48 36.00
CA THR A 432 15.01 -23.90 34.84
C THR A 432 13.93 -23.48 33.86
N LEU A 433 13.99 -22.24 33.38
CA LEU A 433 12.95 -21.66 32.53
C LEU A 433 13.53 -21.20 31.19
N PRO A 434 12.81 -21.38 30.07
CA PRO A 434 13.23 -20.80 28.81
C PRO A 434 13.06 -19.27 28.82
N LYS A 435 13.91 -18.54 28.07
CA LYS A 435 13.73 -17.09 27.88
C LYS A 435 12.40 -16.76 27.20
N PHE A 436 12.00 -17.55 26.21
CA PHE A 436 10.78 -17.36 25.41
C PHE A 436 9.79 -18.50 25.65
N LEU A 437 8.50 -18.20 25.61
CA LEU A 437 7.48 -19.24 25.49
C LEU A 437 7.56 -19.93 24.12
N PRO A 438 7.09 -21.19 23.98
CA PRO A 438 7.04 -21.86 22.67
C PRO A 438 6.39 -20.98 21.59
N GLY A 439 7.03 -20.87 20.43
CA GLY A 439 6.62 -19.98 19.34
C GLY A 439 6.89 -18.48 19.57
N GLY A 440 7.55 -18.10 20.67
CA GLY A 440 7.84 -16.70 21.01
C GLY A 440 9.11 -16.13 20.39
N LEU A 441 9.82 -16.94 19.60
CA LEU A 441 10.97 -16.50 18.82
C LEU A 441 10.66 -16.72 17.34
N LEU A 442 10.53 -15.63 16.60
CA LEU A 442 10.31 -15.62 15.16
C LEU A 442 11.63 -15.38 14.43
N LEU A 443 11.85 -16.06 13.32
CA LEU A 443 13.03 -15.87 12.46
C LEU A 443 12.61 -15.27 11.12
N VAL A 444 13.24 -14.17 10.73
CA VAL A 444 13.04 -13.54 9.41
C VAL A 444 14.40 -13.33 8.75
N HIS A 445 14.50 -13.59 7.45
CA HIS A 445 15.72 -13.34 6.69
C HIS A 445 15.64 -12.02 5.94
N CYS A 446 16.53 -11.08 6.23
CA CYS A 446 16.59 -9.79 5.54
C CYS A 446 17.92 -9.08 5.83
N GLY A 447 18.21 -8.02 5.09
CA GLY A 447 19.37 -7.17 5.29
C GLY A 447 20.40 -7.27 4.18
N GLY A 448 21.48 -6.50 4.34
CA GLY A 448 22.51 -6.37 3.33
C GLY A 448 23.48 -7.55 3.26
N GLY A 449 23.98 -7.86 2.07
CA GLY A 449 24.92 -8.95 1.82
C GLY A 449 26.35 -8.71 2.33
N ALA A 450 26.61 -7.59 3.00
CA ALA A 450 27.92 -7.22 3.52
C ALA A 450 27.82 -6.81 4.99
N GLY A 451 28.78 -7.28 5.79
CA GLY A 451 28.81 -7.09 7.23
C GLY A 451 28.17 -8.27 7.97
N LEU A 452 28.88 -8.80 8.96
CA LEU A 452 28.42 -9.91 9.80
C LEU A 452 27.55 -9.35 10.95
N PHE A 453 26.34 -8.96 10.57
CA PHE A 453 25.36 -8.34 11.44
C PHE A 453 23.99 -9.02 11.30
N SER A 454 23.29 -9.12 12.42
CA SER A 454 21.86 -9.45 12.50
C SER A 454 21.18 -8.39 13.37
N ALA A 455 19.87 -8.48 13.55
CA ALA A 455 19.16 -7.66 14.53
C ALA A 455 18.11 -8.48 15.29
N MET A 456 17.82 -8.08 16.51
CA MET A 456 16.62 -8.53 17.22
C MET A 456 15.65 -7.37 17.36
N ILE A 457 14.36 -7.65 17.20
CA ILE A 457 13.24 -6.73 17.39
C ILE A 457 12.46 -7.27 18.58
N GLY A 458 12.48 -6.53 19.69
CA GLY A 458 11.83 -6.94 20.91
C GLY A 458 10.31 -6.77 20.82
N GLY A 459 9.55 -7.75 21.29
CA GLY A 459 8.09 -7.68 21.35
C GLY A 459 7.57 -6.96 22.58
N TRP A 460 6.29 -6.59 22.54
CA TRP A 460 5.49 -6.27 23.72
C TRP A 460 5.11 -7.55 24.49
N VAL A 461 4.42 -7.40 25.62
CA VAL A 461 4.02 -8.52 26.47
C VAL A 461 3.12 -9.48 25.68
N ARG A 462 3.36 -10.77 25.82
CA ARG A 462 2.64 -11.81 25.06
C ARG A 462 1.32 -12.19 25.72
N GLY A 463 0.36 -12.58 24.89
CA GLY A 463 -0.80 -13.38 25.30
C GLY A 463 -1.99 -12.51 25.70
N SER A 464 -2.86 -13.02 26.58
CA SER A 464 -4.11 -12.33 26.95
C SER A 464 -3.90 -10.99 27.66
N LEU A 465 -2.71 -10.73 28.19
CA LEU A 465 -2.32 -9.46 28.80
C LEU A 465 -1.72 -8.46 27.79
N GLY A 466 -1.45 -8.88 26.55
CA GLY A 466 -0.82 -8.04 25.55
C GLY A 466 -1.20 -8.41 24.13
N SER A 467 -0.21 -8.79 23.32
CA SER A 467 -0.38 -8.98 21.87
C SER A 467 0.26 -10.28 21.38
N GLN A 468 -0.21 -10.75 20.23
CA GLN A 468 0.33 -11.90 19.50
C GLN A 468 0.57 -11.52 18.03
N PRO A 469 1.57 -12.10 17.37
CA PRO A 469 1.77 -11.86 15.95
C PRO A 469 0.56 -12.35 15.14
N VAL A 470 0.10 -11.55 14.18
CA VAL A 470 -1.06 -11.88 13.33
C VAL A 470 -0.65 -11.88 11.87
N ILE A 471 -0.97 -12.96 11.17
CA ILE A 471 -0.77 -13.09 9.73
C ILE A 471 -2.10 -12.99 8.97
N ARG A 472 -2.10 -12.24 7.87
CA ARG A 472 -3.22 -12.11 6.92
C ARG A 472 -2.73 -12.27 5.50
N GLU A 473 -3.58 -12.86 4.66
CA GLU A 473 -3.33 -12.90 3.21
C GLU A 473 -3.68 -11.55 2.60
N ILE A 474 -2.88 -11.13 1.62
CA ILE A 474 -3.14 -9.91 0.86
C ILE A 474 -4.06 -10.29 -0.30
N ARG A 475 -5.23 -9.65 -0.33
CA ARG A 475 -6.23 -9.83 -1.39
C ARG A 475 -6.31 -8.55 -2.22
N PRO A 476 -6.48 -8.66 -3.55
CA PRO A 476 -6.56 -7.51 -4.45
C PRO A 476 -7.76 -6.63 -4.13
#